data_AF-A0A0H1B8R5-F1
#
_entry.id   AF-A0A0H1B8R5-F1
#
_cell.length_a   1.000
_cell.length_b   1.000
_cell.length_c   1.000
_cell.angle_alpha   90.00
_cell.angle_beta   90.00
_cell.angle_gamma   90.00
#
_symmetry.space_group_name_H-M   'P 1'
#
loop_
_entity.id
_entity.type
_entity.pdbx_description
1 polymer ?
#
loop_
_entity_poly.entity_id
_entity_poly.type
_entity_poly.pdbx_seq_one_letter_code
_entity_poly.pdbx_strand_id
1 'polypeptide(L)' 'MRSIFYLAFTALAAVVAAQSTDNAFNNPAGGYQFAAGRPTQLSWAPSTDGTVTLKLQKGDNTTPSDGIIIAGTYYI' A
#
# COMPACT_ATOMS: atom_id res chain seq x y z
N MET A 1 34.47 21.01 -6.06
CA MET A 1 33.20 21.34 -5.36
C MET A 1 31.94 21.25 -6.25
N ARG A 2 32.04 21.03 -7.57
CA ARG A 2 30.86 20.91 -8.46
C ARG A 2 30.22 19.52 -8.48
N SER A 3 30.96 18.47 -8.10
CA SER A 3 30.51 17.06 -8.16
C SER A 3 29.57 16.64 -7.03
N ILE A 4 29.66 17.27 -5.85
CA ILE A 4 28.85 16.92 -4.66
C ILE A 4 27.37 17.29 -4.88
N PHE A 5 27.11 18.38 -5.61
CA PHE A 5 25.75 18.80 -5.94
C PHE A 5 25.03 17.83 -6.88
N TYR A 6 25.75 17.16 -7.79
CA TYR A 6 25.14 16.16 -8.68
C TYR A 6 24.78 14.86 -7.95
N LEU A 7 25.56 14.42 -6.96
CA LEU A 7 25.24 13.24 -6.15
C LEU A 7 23.99 13.44 -5.29
N ALA A 8 23.79 14.64 -4.74
CA ALA A 8 22.62 14.94 -3.91
C ALA A 8 21.31 14.96 -4.72
N PHE A 9 21.37 15.41 -5.98
CA PHE A 9 20.20 15.46 -6.87
C PHE A 9 19.74 14.07 -7.34
N THR A 10 20.67 13.15 -7.64
CA THR A 10 20.32 11.77 -8.02
C THR A 10 19.79 10.97 -6.83
N ALA A 11 20.30 11.21 -5.61
CA ALA A 11 19.78 10.59 -4.41
C ALA A 11 18.33 11.03 -4.11
N LEU A 12 17.98 12.30 -4.33
CA LEU A 12 16.60 12.77 -4.17
C LEU A 12 15.66 12.16 -5.22
N ALA A 13 16.11 11.98 -6.46
CA ALA A 13 15.37 11.32 -7.54
C ALA A 13 15.08 9.83 -7.23
N ALA A 14 16.05 9.12 -6.63
CA ALA A 14 15.86 7.73 -6.20
C ALA A 14 14.86 7.62 -5.02
N VAL A 15 14.84 8.59 -4.11
CA VAL A 15 13.89 8.61 -2.98
C VAL A 15 12.46 8.93 -3.44
N VAL A 16 12.27 9.83 -4.42
CA VAL A 16 10.92 10.07 -4.99
C VAL A 16 10.44 8.93 -5.88
N ALA A 17 11.34 8.20 -6.57
CA ALA A 17 10.98 6.99 -7.30
C ALA A 17 10.64 5.81 -6.36
N ALA A 18 11.22 5.77 -5.15
CA ALA A 18 10.85 4.81 -4.12
C ALA A 18 9.53 5.16 -3.41
N GLN A 19 9.01 6.38 -3.57
CA GLN A 19 7.68 6.77 -3.11
C GLN A 19 6.62 6.34 -4.13
N SER A 20 6.30 5.05 -4.07
CA SER A 20 4.95 4.52 -4.35
C SER A 20 4.46 4.58 -5.80
N THR A 21 4.67 3.51 -6.55
CA THR A 21 3.87 3.25 -7.77
C THR A 21 3.37 1.81 -7.95
N ASP A 22 3.61 0.92 -6.98
CA ASP A 22 3.09 -0.47 -7.02
C ASP A 22 2.08 -0.77 -5.90
N ASN A 23 1.35 0.25 -5.42
CA ASN A 23 0.19 -0.02 -4.57
C ASN A 23 -1.04 -0.20 -5.46
N ALA A 24 -1.42 -1.45 -5.71
CA ALA A 24 -2.67 -1.80 -6.40
C ALA A 24 -3.93 -1.26 -5.68
N PHE A 25 -3.81 -0.83 -4.43
CA PHE A 25 -4.89 -0.27 -3.64
C PHE A 25 -5.01 1.25 -3.87
N ASN A 26 -6.22 1.70 -4.22
CA ASN A 26 -6.49 3.11 -4.45
C ASN A 26 -6.66 3.82 -3.09
N ASN A 27 -5.59 4.39 -2.54
CA ASN A 27 -5.67 5.10 -1.27
C ASN A 27 -6.25 6.52 -1.47
N PRO A 28 -7.43 6.86 -0.93
CA PRO A 28 -7.98 8.21 -1.05
C PRO A 28 -7.13 9.21 -0.26
N ALA A 29 -7.24 10.50 -0.61
CA ALA A 29 -6.58 11.57 0.11
C ALA A 29 -6.98 11.53 1.61
N GLY A 30 -5.97 11.41 2.49
CA GLY A 30 -6.18 11.27 3.94
C GLY A 30 -6.42 9.83 4.43
N GLY A 31 -6.40 8.84 3.53
CA GLY A 31 -6.57 7.43 3.89
C GLY A 31 -8.01 6.97 4.06
N TYR A 32 -8.18 5.66 4.27
CA TYR A 32 -9.48 5.08 4.57
C TYR A 32 -9.88 5.36 6.02
N GLN A 33 -11.10 5.88 6.20
CA GLN A 33 -11.74 6.02 7.50
C GLN A 33 -12.86 4.99 7.62
N PHE A 34 -12.81 4.21 8.69
CA PHE A 34 -13.81 3.19 9.00
C PHE A 34 -14.73 3.72 10.08
N ALA A 35 -16.02 3.89 9.74
CA ALA A 35 -17.05 4.26 10.70
C ALA A 35 -17.81 3.01 11.15
N ALA A 36 -17.95 2.80 12.46
CA ALA A 36 -18.64 1.65 13.01
C ALA A 36 -20.09 1.56 12.50
N GLY A 37 -20.52 0.37 12.08
CA GLY A 37 -21.87 0.14 11.56
C GLY A 37 -22.14 0.72 10.16
N ARG A 38 -21.12 1.25 9.47
CA ARG A 38 -21.24 1.74 8.10
C ARG A 38 -20.35 0.92 7.15
N PRO A 39 -20.83 0.59 5.94
CA PRO A 39 -19.97 -0.03 4.94
C PRO A 39 -18.91 0.97 4.48
N THR A 40 -17.66 0.50 4.33
CA THR A 40 -16.58 1.25 3.70
C THR A 40 -16.26 0.59 2.38
N GLN A 41 -16.39 1.33 1.28
CA GLN A 41 -16.02 0.83 -0.04
C GLN A 41 -14.50 0.87 -0.22
N LEU A 42 -13.91 -0.28 -0.53
CA LEU A 42 -12.51 -0.42 -0.89
C LEU A 42 -12.40 -0.46 -2.41
N SER A 43 -11.41 0.23 -2.98
CA SER A 43 -11.16 0.28 -4.41
C SER A 43 -9.73 -0.13 -4.69
N TRP A 44 -9.54 -1.06 -5.62
CA TRP A 44 -8.22 -1.53 -6.01
C TRP A 44 -8.21 -1.89 -7.49
N ALA A 45 -7.04 -1.80 -8.11
CA ALA A 45 -6.75 -2.24 -9.46
C ALA A 45 -5.49 -3.14 -9.40
N PRO A 46 -5.63 -4.47 -9.47
CA PRO A 46 -4.50 -5.38 -9.30
C PRO A 46 -3.48 -5.18 -10.42
N SER A 47 -2.20 -5.07 -10.05
CA SER A 47 -1.08 -4.97 -11.00
C SER A 47 -0.40 -6.32 -11.27
N THR A 48 -0.83 -7.40 -10.61
CA THR A 48 -0.22 -8.72 -10.71
C THR A 48 -1.19 -9.76 -11.25
N ASP A 49 -0.67 -10.72 -11.99
CA ASP A 49 -1.41 -11.92 -12.38
C ASP A 49 -1.56 -12.86 -11.16
N GLY A 50 -2.75 -13.45 -11.01
CA GLY A 50 -3.06 -14.42 -9.94
C GLY A 50 -3.96 -13.90 -8.82
N THR A 51 -4.08 -14.67 -7.74
CA THR A 51 -4.96 -14.32 -6.61
C THR A 51 -4.31 -13.30 -5.69
N VAL A 52 -5.00 -12.20 -5.43
CA VAL A 52 -4.66 -11.26 -4.37
C VAL A 52 -5.51 -11.55 -3.13
N THR A 53 -4.88 -11.54 -1.95
CA THR A 53 -5.56 -11.68 -0.66
C THR A 53 -5.50 -10.35 0.09
N LEU A 54 -6.66 -9.81 0.47
CA LEU A 54 -6.77 -8.62 1.30
C LEU A 54 -6.97 -9.03 2.76
N LYS A 55 -6.12 -8.49 3.64
CA LYS A 55 -6.20 -8.69 5.09
C LYS A 55 -6.43 -7.36 5.81
N LEU A 56 -7.40 -7.35 6.72
CA LEU A 56 -7.65 -6.23 7.62
C LEU A 56 -6.81 -6.40 8.90
N GLN A 57 -6.07 -5.35 9.26
CA GLN A 57 -5.22 -5.31 10.46
C GLN A 57 -5.48 -4.02 11.24
N LYS A 58 -5.25 -4.06 12.55
CA LYS A 58 -5.36 -2.92 13.46
C LYS A 58 -4.25 -3.00 14.50
N GLY A 59 -3.51 -1.91 14.67
CA GLY A 59 -2.42 -1.79 15.64
C GLY A 59 -1.25 -1.00 15.07
N ASP A 60 -0.25 -0.75 15.91
CA ASP A 60 0.92 0.07 15.54
C ASP A 60 1.96 -0.69 14.72
N ASN A 61 1.90 -2.03 14.74
CA ASN A 61 2.77 -2.90 13.96
C ASN A 61 1.90 -3.83 13.11
N THR A 62 2.00 -3.70 11.78
CA THR A 62 1.25 -4.52 10.81
C THR A 62 2.23 -5.38 10.02
N THR A 63 1.93 -6.67 9.89
CA THR A 63 2.78 -7.61 9.13
C THR A 63 1.93 -8.36 8.11
N PRO A 64 2.45 -8.70 6.91
CA PRO A 64 1.66 -9.42 5.90
C PRO A 64 1.12 -10.80 6.37
N SER A 65 1.78 -11.42 7.35
CA SER A 65 1.34 -12.69 7.94
C SER A 65 0.08 -12.56 8.79
N ASP A 66 -0.11 -11.41 9.45
CA ASP A 66 -1.19 -11.20 10.41
C ASP A 66 -2.48 -10.66 9.78
N GLY A 67 -3.54 -10.56 10.59
CA GLY A 67 -4.81 -9.95 10.23
C GLY A 67 -5.91 -10.93 9.84
N ILE A 68 -7.07 -10.38 9.49
CA ILE A 68 -8.27 -11.12 9.11
C ILE A 68 -8.43 -11.01 7.60
N ILE A 69 -8.55 -12.14 6.92
CA ILE A 69 -8.82 -12.15 5.46
C ILE A 69 -10.25 -11.61 5.24
N ILE A 70 -10.36 -10.56 4.43
CA ILE A 70 -11.63 -9.94 4.06
C ILE A 70 -11.99 -10.12 2.58
N ALA A 71 -11.00 -10.50 1.74
CA ALA A 71 -11.19 -10.95 0.37
C ALA A 71 -10.01 -11.83 -0.06
N GLY A 72 -10.26 -12.94 -0.74
CA GLY A 72 -9.22 -13.86 -1.22
C GLY A 72 -9.78 -15.24 -1.59
N THR A 73 -8.92 -16.14 -2.07
CA THR A 73 -9.29 -17.52 -2.35
C THR A 73 -9.36 -18.31 -1.05
N TYR A 74 -10.54 -18.88 -0.76
CA TYR A 74 -10.76 -19.74 0.40
C TYR A 74 -10.46 -21.19 -0.02
N TYR A 75 -9.44 -21.81 0.58
CA TYR A 75 -9.29 -23.26 0.52
C TYR A 75 -9.99 -23.84 1.75
N ILE A 76 -11.09 -24.57 1.50
CA ILE A 76 -11.81 -25.40 2.47
C ILE A 76 -11.12 -26.74 2.68
#